data_AF-A0A2M8MUV0-F1
#
_entry.id   AF-A0A2M8MUV0-F1
#
_cell.length_a   1.000
_cell.length_b   1.000
_cell.length_c   1.000
_cell.angle_alpha   90.00
_cell.angle_beta   90.00
_cell.angle_gamma   90.00
#
_symmetry.space_group_name_H-M   'P 1'
#
loop_
_entity.id
_entity.type
_entity.pdbx_description
1 polymer ?
#
loop_
_entity_poly.entity_id
_entity_poly.type
_entity_poly.pdbx_seq_one_letter_code
_entity_poly.pdbx_strand_id
1 'polypeptide(L)'
;MVGSLPENVVAAAMRPIAEFDVPQVLRANIQRQSEKLMGLAIALLDSGMDESQVRSIVDHACASYRDELTATILALREQNEN
;
A
#
# COMPACT_ATOMS: atom_id res chain seq x y z
N MET A 1 26.35 6.07 13.32
CA MET A 1 25.17 5.58 14.08
C MET A 1 23.96 5.79 13.19
N VAL A 2 23.51 4.73 12.51
CA VAL A 2 22.33 4.78 11.64
C VAL A 2 21.12 4.81 12.56
N GLY A 3 20.51 5.99 12.71
CA GLY A 3 19.32 6.19 13.51
C GLY A 3 18.14 5.55 12.80
N SER A 4 17.70 4.40 13.31
CA SER A 4 16.41 3.81 13.01
C SER A 4 15.33 4.90 13.12
N LEU A 5 14.61 5.17 12.04
CA LEU A 5 13.38 5.96 12.11
C LEU A 5 12.50 5.36 13.22
N PRO A 6 11.95 6.16 14.13
CA PRO A 6 11.20 5.63 15.25
C PRO A 6 9.99 4.87 14.70
N GLU A 7 9.87 3.57 14.97
CA GLU A 7 8.75 2.70 14.54
C GLU A 7 7.37 3.35 14.80
N ASN A 8 7.31 4.19 15.83
CA ASN A 8 6.20 5.04 16.24
C ASN A 8 5.75 6.09 15.20
N VAL A 9 6.64 6.59 14.34
CA VAL A 9 6.28 7.52 13.25
C VAL A 9 5.64 6.77 12.08
N VAL A 10 6.17 5.58 11.76
CA VAL A 10 5.65 4.71 10.70
C VAL A 10 4.28 4.13 11.08
N ALA A 11 4.13 3.69 12.32
CA ALA A 11 2.85 3.19 12.86
C ALA A 11 1.75 4.26 12.88
N ALA A 12 2.10 5.53 13.09
CA ALA A 12 1.14 6.64 13.09
C ALA A 12 0.63 7.00 11.69
N ALA A 13 1.46 6.83 10.65
CA ALA A 13 1.06 7.01 9.26
C ALA A 13 0.15 5.87 8.74
N MET A 14 0.26 4.68 9.33
CA MET A 14 -0.53 3.49 9.01
C MET A 14 -1.91 3.47 9.70
N ARG A 15 -2.50 4.63 10.04
CA ARG A 15 -3.83 4.68 10.65
C ARG A 15 -4.81 3.82 9.82
N PRO A 16 -5.43 2.79 10.41
CA PRO A 16 -6.33 1.92 9.68
C PRO A 16 -7.47 2.73 9.06
N ILE A 17 -7.96 2.28 7.90
CA ILE A 17 -9.26 2.68 7.35
C ILE A 17 -10.33 2.22 8.34
N ALA A 18 -10.55 2.99 9.39
CA ALA A 18 -11.43 2.67 10.50
C ALA A 18 -12.88 3.11 10.26
N GLU A 19 -13.17 3.75 9.12
CA GLU A 19 -14.47 4.38 8.85
C GLU A 19 -15.39 3.60 7.90
N PHE A 20 -14.96 2.44 7.40
CA PHE A 20 -15.80 1.62 6.53
C PHE A 20 -16.06 0.24 7.15
N ASP A 21 -17.31 -0.22 7.08
CA ASP A 21 -17.69 -1.62 7.35
C ASP A 21 -17.19 -2.49 6.19
N VAL A 22 -15.88 -2.63 6.12
CA VAL A 22 -15.19 -3.38 5.07
C VAL A 22 -15.25 -4.87 5.42
N PRO A 23 -15.67 -5.77 4.50
CA PRO A 23 -15.65 -7.21 4.72
C PRO A 23 -14.30 -7.68 5.27
N GLN A 24 -14.31 -8.60 6.23
CA GLN A 24 -13.11 -9.05 6.94
C GLN A 24 -12.00 -9.57 6.00
N VAL A 25 -12.39 -10.21 4.89
CA VAL A 25 -11.48 -10.66 3.83
C VAL A 25 -10.76 -9.49 3.17
N LEU A 26 -11.47 -8.40 2.87
CA LEU A 26 -10.87 -7.21 2.29
C LEU A 26 -9.97 -6.48 3.30
N ARG A 27 -10.34 -6.46 4.59
CA ARG A 27 -9.46 -5.95 5.67
C ARG A 27 -8.16 -6.73 5.77
N ALA A 28 -8.23 -8.07 5.76
CA ALA A 28 -7.04 -8.93 5.79
C ALA A 28 -6.15 -8.72 4.55
N ASN A 29 -6.76 -8.52 3.38
CA ASN A 29 -6.01 -8.19 2.16
C ASN A 29 -5.34 -6.82 2.23
N ILE A 30 -6.04 -5.79 2.70
CA ILE A 30 -5.46 -4.46 2.91
C ILE A 30 -4.24 -4.56 3.83
N GLN A 31 -4.37 -5.26 4.96
CA GLN A 31 -3.28 -5.42 5.91
C GLN A 31 -2.06 -6.14 5.32
N ARG A 32 -2.29 -7.23 4.57
CA ARG A 32 -1.21 -7.94 3.85
C ARG A 32 -0.51 -7.03 2.83
N GLN A 33 -1.25 -6.17 2.15
CA GLN A 33 -0.65 -5.22 1.20
C GLN A 33 0.12 -4.11 1.93
N SER A 34 -0.37 -3.64 3.08
CA SER A 34 0.37 -2.70 3.94
C SER A 34 1.72 -3.28 4.38
N GLU A 35 1.77 -4.54 4.80
CA GLU A 35 3.02 -5.22 5.17
C GLU A 35 4.01 -5.29 3.99
N LYS A 36 3.52 -5.60 2.78
CA LYS A 36 4.37 -5.63 1.58
C LYS A 36 4.90 -4.25 1.19
N LEU A 37 4.06 -3.22 1.23
CA LEU A 37 4.48 -1.84 0.96
C LEU A 37 5.52 -1.35 1.98
N MET A 38 5.37 -1.74 3.24
CA MET A 38 6.35 -1.44 4.27
C MET A 38 7.69 -2.15 4.01
N GLY A 39 7.65 -3.44 3.64
CA GLY A 39 8.86 -4.17 3.24
C GLY A 39 9.56 -3.54 2.03
N LEU A 40 8.79 -3.07 1.04
CA LEU A 40 9.32 -2.35 -0.12
C LEU A 40 9.99 -1.03 0.31
N ALA A 41 9.32 -0.23 1.14
CA ALA A 41 9.88 1.04 1.60
C ALA A 41 11.20 0.86 2.36
N ILE A 42 11.28 -0.16 3.23
CA ILE A 42 12.51 -0.52 3.95
C ILE A 42 13.61 -0.91 2.96
N ALA A 43 13.33 -1.80 2.00
CA ALA A 43 14.32 -2.24 1.01
C ALA A 43 14.83 -1.09 0.13
N LEU A 44 13.95 -0.13 -0.21
CA LEU A 44 14.34 1.05 -0.99
C LEU A 44 15.23 1.99 -0.16
N LEU A 45 14.91 2.22 1.12
CA LEU A 45 15.76 3.01 2.02
C LEU A 45 17.13 2.33 2.23
N ASP A 46 17.16 1.01 2.44
CA ASP A 46 18.40 0.23 2.60
C ASP A 46 19.28 0.26 1.34
N SER A 47 18.68 0.47 0.16
CA SER A 47 19.41 0.65 -1.09
C SER A 47 20.12 2.01 -1.22
N GLY A 48 19.92 2.91 -0.25
CA GLY A 48 20.52 4.25 -0.22
C GLY A 48 19.71 5.29 -0.98
N MET A 49 18.47 5.00 -1.37
CA MET A 49 17.55 6.00 -1.92
C MET A 49 17.12 6.97 -0.83
N ASP A 50 16.96 8.24 -1.22
CA ASP A 50 16.42 9.24 -0.32
C ASP A 50 14.89 9.11 -0.16
N GLU A 51 14.36 9.71 0.90
CA GLU A 51 12.94 9.64 1.24
C GLU A 51 12.02 10.13 0.11
N SER A 52 12.44 11.12 -0.68
CA SER A 52 11.65 11.66 -1.78
C SER A 52 11.53 10.67 -2.94
N GLN A 53 12.63 9.96 -3.24
CA GLN A 53 12.68 8.89 -4.24
C GLN A 53 11.85 7.69 -3.81
N VAL A 54 12.01 7.24 -2.55
CA VAL A 54 11.20 6.13 -2.00
C VAL A 54 9.72 6.46 -2.05
N ARG A 55 9.33 7.67 -1.62
CA ARG A 55 7.95 8.13 -1.68
C ARG A 55 7.42 8.12 -3.11
N SER A 56 8.17 8.65 -4.07
CA SER A 56 7.75 8.68 -5.47
C SER A 56 7.51 7.28 -6.04
N ILE A 57 8.38 6.31 -5.73
CA ILE A 57 8.22 4.92 -6.18
C ILE A 57 6.99 4.27 -5.54
N VAL A 58 6.82 4.43 -4.23
CA VAL A 58 5.68 3.87 -3.50
C VAL A 58 4.36 4.48 -3.99
N ASP A 59 4.29 5.80 -4.18
CA ASP A 59 3.12 6.48 -4.71
C ASP A 59 2.75 5.95 -6.11
N HIS A 60 3.74 5.72 -6.96
CA HIS A 60 3.52 5.20 -8.31
C HIS A 60 3.04 3.74 -8.30
N ALA A 61 3.63 2.90 -7.45
CA ALA A 61 3.19 1.51 -7.27
C ALA A 61 1.74 1.43 -6.75
N CYS A 62 1.37 2.27 -5.78
CA CYS A 62 0.01 2.36 -5.25
C CYS A 62 -0.98 2.83 -6.32
N ALA A 63 -0.61 3.82 -7.13
CA ALA A 63 -1.45 4.31 -8.22
C ALA A 63 -1.70 3.21 -9.28
N SER A 64 -0.65 2.52 -9.73
CA SER A 64 -0.76 1.41 -10.68
C SER A 64 -1.68 0.31 -10.17
N TYR A 65 -1.49 -0.11 -8.91
CA TYR A 65 -2.30 -1.15 -8.30
C TYR A 65 -3.77 -0.77 -8.16
N ARG A 66 -4.06 0.50 -7.80
CA ARG A 66 -5.43 1.03 -7.77
C ARG A 66 -6.05 0.96 -9.16
N ASP A 67 -5.34 1.41 -10.19
CA ASP A 67 -5.85 1.47 -11.55
C ASP A 67 -6.13 0.05 -12.11
N GLU A 68 -5.24 -0.91 -11.84
CA GLU A 68 -5.44 -2.33 -12.18
C GLU A 68 -6.66 -2.95 -11.47
N LEU A 69 -6.84 -2.65 -10.17
CA LEU A 69 -8.02 -3.11 -9.43
C LEU A 69 -9.31 -2.52 -10.00
N THR A 70 -9.32 -1.22 -10.32
CA THR A 70 -10.48 -0.58 -10.95
C THR A 70 -10.78 -1.21 -12.31
N ALA A 71 -9.77 -1.43 -13.16
CA ALA A 71 -9.95 -2.09 -14.45
C ALA A 71 -10.50 -3.52 -14.29
N THR A 72 -9.98 -4.27 -13.33
CA THR A 72 -10.45 -5.63 -13.03
C THR A 72 -11.92 -5.64 -12.57
N ILE A 73 -12.31 -4.70 -11.70
CA ILE A 73 -13.71 -4.58 -11.25
C ILE A 73 -14.64 -4.27 -12.42
N LEU A 74 -14.23 -3.38 -13.34
CA LEU A 74 -15.02 -3.05 -14.53
C LEU A 74 -15.17 -4.28 -15.44
N ALA A 75 -14.08 -4.98 -15.74
CA ALA A 75 -14.10 -6.20 -16.55
C ALA A 75 -15.00 -7.31 -15.94
N LEU A 76 -14.96 -7.49 -14.62
CA LEU A 76 -15.82 -8.46 -13.92
C LEU A 76 -17.31 -8.07 -13.97
N ARG A 77 -17.64 -6.77 -14.02
CA ARG A 77 -19.03 -6.31 -14.19
C ARG A 77 -19.52 -6.60 -15.61
N GLU A 78 -18.72 -6.28 -16.62
CA GLU A 78 -19.06 -6.55 -18.03
C GLU A 78 -19.27 -8.04 -18.31
N GLN A 79 -18.55 -8.92 -17.59
CA GLN A 79 -18.73 -10.38 -17.67
C GLN A 79 -20.01 -10.89 -17.00
N ASN A 80 -20.55 -10.17 -16.01
CA ASN A 80 -21.79 -10.54 -15.33
C ASN A 80 -23.04 -9.96 -16.02
N GLU A 81 -22.87 -8.95 -16.88
CA GLU A 81 -23.94 -8.32 -17.66
C GLU A 81 -24.18 -8.98 -19.03
N ASN A 82 -23.31 -9.91 -19.44
CA ASN A 82 -23.43 -10.75 -20.64
C ASN A 82 -23.75 -12.20 -20.27
#